data_AF-A0A6M2A5H3-F1
#
_entry.id   AF-A0A6M2A5H3-F1
#
_cell.length_a   1.000
_cell.length_b   1.000
_cell.length_c   1.000
_cell.angle_alpha   90.00
_cell.angle_beta   90.00
_cell.angle_gamma   90.00
#
_symmetry.space_group_name_H-M   'P 1'
#
loop_
_entity.id
_entity.type
_entity.pdbx_description
1 polymer ?
#
loop_
_entity_poly.entity_id
_entity_poly.type
_entity_poly.pdbx_seq_one_letter_code
_entity_poly.pdbx_strand_id
1 'polypeptide(L)'
;MPLQALQIGNDYVGSRYTPLPPNAKKTGRDVVPFDLNETPALKDLVVADHVWSQKIGKYEYECIPQAIVQAQLDTFDKKLNAYMPMLEQHIERRIAFFFQQLIVCYKTGLHFEIGGTGDQQGGATSLYILNQQGQKQKVLDRQAAHSSTIPSLIAYDKAQWDYHRQHNTPKPQGFLFLNHSETFRNSNATMEMMTEINQTDSAIDGKEASNLLRTKALAILNRASKGEIDPEEGLFLFMQEAQGVIAGKRMQRTIKNETKTILSHFHRVIQETKTNLETNPATFDRLIGVAASNLRGNQTLFKKACEIRYEAIQKSQMGQSKLIERINTVSTQVLQQCAGRRTDHFAYAFRAVLIESMPTQETKRSVETLYAYPHEDALFGLRRTTNRLNGLARTEQLIRTNALPLIRNLATELKLELYRLQREEILRRGEITRTLRNAHGWTQPTLANKIKASYPAFAASQPTISRIENNIKLIDPTYATGLSRVMQVDPGLFMPMFYYNERR
;
A
#
# COMPACT_ATOMS: atom_id res chain seq x y z
N MET A 1 37.23 -0.33 -34.52
CA MET A 1 37.06 1.14 -34.36
C MET A 1 36.42 1.38 -32.99
N PRO A 2 36.95 2.29 -32.17
CA PRO A 2 36.50 2.43 -30.79
C PRO A 2 35.14 3.12 -30.71
N LEU A 3 34.25 2.58 -29.87
CA LEU A 3 32.93 3.13 -29.54
C LEU A 3 33.10 4.46 -28.82
N GLN A 4 32.73 5.57 -29.48
CA GLN A 4 32.57 6.87 -28.82
C GLN A 4 31.22 6.91 -28.08
N ALA A 5 31.23 7.56 -26.92
CA ALA A 5 30.13 7.62 -25.96
C ALA A 5 28.80 8.02 -26.60
N LEU A 6 27.80 7.14 -26.48
CA LEU A 6 26.40 7.46 -26.76
C LEU A 6 25.94 8.56 -25.80
N GLN A 7 25.57 9.73 -26.33
CA GLN A 7 24.77 10.70 -25.61
C GLN A 7 23.36 10.14 -25.47
N ILE A 8 23.04 9.64 -24.27
CA ILE A 8 21.67 9.39 -23.86
C ILE A 8 21.04 10.78 -23.71
N GLY A 9 20.13 11.13 -24.62
CA GLY A 9 19.21 12.25 -24.44
C GLY A 9 18.25 11.93 -23.28
N ASN A 10 18.74 12.04 -22.06
CA ASN A 10 17.88 12.16 -20.89
C ASN A 10 17.39 13.61 -20.86
N ASP A 11 16.15 13.85 -21.26
CA ASP A 11 15.41 15.05 -20.84
C ASP A 11 15.03 14.95 -19.34
N TYR A 12 15.97 14.45 -18.53
CA TYR A 12 15.89 14.24 -17.11
C TYR A 12 17.17 14.82 -16.49
N VAL A 13 17.11 16.09 -16.11
CA VAL A 13 18.15 16.73 -15.31
C VAL A 13 18.02 16.17 -13.89
N GLY A 14 18.94 15.28 -13.52
CA GLY A 14 19.06 14.82 -12.14
C GLY A 14 19.19 16.01 -11.19
N SER A 15 18.40 16.01 -10.12
CA SER A 15 18.54 16.96 -9.03
C SER A 15 19.95 16.86 -8.45
N ARG A 16 20.74 17.93 -8.58
CA ARG A 16 22.00 18.05 -7.85
C ARG A 16 21.66 18.12 -6.36
N TYR A 17 21.95 17.04 -5.64
CA TYR A 17 22.00 17.05 -4.19
C TYR A 17 23.27 17.83 -3.80
N THR A 18 23.10 19.04 -3.27
CA THR A 18 24.21 19.81 -2.70
C THR A 18 24.52 19.20 -1.32
N PRO A 19 25.73 18.66 -1.08
CA PRO A 19 26.09 18.22 0.26
C PRO A 19 26.10 19.42 1.20
N LEU A 20 25.46 19.29 2.36
CA LEU A 20 25.63 20.25 3.45
C LEU A 20 27.10 20.28 3.89
N PRO A 21 27.65 21.45 4.25
CA PRO A 21 29.05 21.57 4.64
C PRO A 21 29.34 20.75 5.91
N PRO A 22 30.48 20.05 5.98
CA PRO A 22 30.88 19.36 7.20
C PRO A 22 31.43 20.42 8.14
N ASN A 23 30.63 20.88 9.11
CA ASN A 23 31.06 21.40 10.41
C ASN A 23 29.88 22.05 11.15
N ALA A 24 29.03 21.23 11.75
CA ALA A 24 28.26 21.64 12.92
C ALA A 24 28.82 20.85 14.12
N LYS A 25 29.42 21.58 15.06
CA LYS A 25 30.04 21.05 16.28
C LYS A 25 29.04 20.17 17.03
N LYS A 26 29.35 18.88 17.15
CA LYS A 26 28.68 17.95 18.07
C LYS A 26 29.05 18.32 19.50
N THR A 27 28.10 18.88 20.25
CA THR A 27 28.17 18.89 21.72
C THR A 27 27.28 17.77 22.25
N GLY A 28 27.86 16.95 23.12
CA GLY A 28 27.42 15.61 23.45
C GLY A 28 26.04 15.51 24.11
N ARG A 29 25.30 14.51 23.64
CA ARG A 29 24.45 13.58 24.40
C ARG A 29 24.28 12.34 23.52
N ASP A 30 24.29 11.18 24.15
CA ASP A 30 24.42 9.86 23.54
C ASP A 30 23.55 9.68 22.28
N VAL A 31 24.22 9.54 21.14
CA VAL A 31 23.59 9.10 19.89
C VAL A 31 23.49 7.59 19.97
N VAL A 32 22.36 7.09 20.44
CA VAL A 32 21.98 5.70 20.21
C VAL A 32 21.33 5.66 18.83
N PRO A 33 21.81 4.84 17.87
CA PRO A 33 21.13 4.66 16.60
C PRO A 33 19.87 3.83 16.86
N PHE A 34 18.71 4.47 16.86
CA PHE A 34 17.42 3.79 16.91
C PHE A 34 16.75 3.99 15.56
N ASP A 35 16.81 2.97 14.70
CA ASP A 35 15.76 2.72 13.72
C ASP A 35 14.59 2.10 14.51
N LEU A 36 13.78 2.97 15.12
CA LEU A 36 12.41 2.58 15.39
C LEU A 36 11.79 2.38 14.01
N ASN A 37 11.24 1.20 13.74
CA ASN A 37 10.28 1.01 12.65
C ASN A 37 9.12 1.97 12.91
N GLU A 38 9.29 3.23 12.52
CA GLU A 38 8.22 4.18 12.34
C GLU A 38 7.36 3.52 11.28
N THR A 39 6.32 2.80 11.69
CA THR A 39 5.36 2.23 10.75
C THR A 39 4.30 3.27 10.44
N PRO A 40 4.39 4.13 9.40
CA PRO A 40 3.22 4.45 8.62
C PRO A 40 2.66 3.09 8.23
N ALA A 41 1.43 2.77 8.61
CA ALA A 41 0.94 1.39 8.65
C ALA A 41 1.23 0.51 7.42
N LEU A 42 1.60 1.07 6.27
CA LEU A 42 2.03 0.33 5.07
C LEU A 42 3.22 0.92 4.27
N LYS A 43 3.89 2.01 4.69
CA LYS A 43 5.16 2.41 4.02
C LYS A 43 6.24 1.34 4.23
N ASP A 44 6.16 0.62 5.35
CA ASP A 44 6.99 -0.56 5.68
C ASP A 44 6.30 -1.87 5.32
N LEU A 45 5.62 -1.94 4.18
CA LEU A 45 5.52 -3.25 3.54
C LEU A 45 6.96 -3.75 3.34
N VAL A 46 7.32 -4.88 3.93
CA VAL A 46 8.65 -5.52 3.84
C VAL A 46 9.11 -5.83 2.40
N VAL A 47 8.29 -5.51 1.39
CA VAL A 47 8.73 -5.36 0.01
C VAL A 47 9.82 -4.27 -0.12
N ALA A 48 9.81 -3.26 0.77
CA ALA A 48 10.69 -2.09 0.72
C ALA A 48 12.04 -2.23 1.44
N ASP A 49 12.26 -3.17 2.38
CA ASP A 49 13.50 -3.08 3.19
C ASP A 49 14.45 -4.26 3.33
N HIS A 50 14.09 -5.56 3.21
CA HIS A 50 15.16 -6.56 3.49
C HIS A 50 15.17 -7.91 2.76
N VAL A 51 14.21 -8.22 1.88
CA VAL A 51 14.33 -9.42 1.02
C VAL A 51 14.24 -9.09 -0.47
N TRP A 52 13.47 -8.06 -0.82
CA TRP A 52 13.21 -7.70 -2.22
C TRP A 52 13.92 -6.39 -2.62
N SER A 53 13.99 -5.40 -1.74
CA SER A 53 14.44 -4.04 -2.07
C SER A 53 15.94 -3.84 -2.28
N GLN A 54 16.82 -4.72 -1.78
CA GLN A 54 18.26 -4.59 -2.04
C GLN A 54 18.60 -4.69 -3.53
N LYS A 55 17.69 -5.21 -4.37
CA LYS A 55 17.81 -5.18 -5.83
C LYS A 55 17.15 -3.98 -6.52
N ILE A 56 16.34 -3.15 -5.85
CA ILE A 56 15.24 -2.43 -6.52
C ILE A 56 15.43 -0.91 -6.57
N GLY A 57 15.98 -0.26 -5.54
CA GLY A 57 15.95 1.21 -5.41
C GLY A 57 16.66 2.01 -6.52
N LYS A 58 17.47 1.36 -7.36
CA LYS A 58 18.14 1.96 -8.54
C LYS A 58 17.75 1.33 -9.88
N TYR A 59 17.05 0.20 -9.89
CA TYR A 59 16.88 -0.63 -11.09
C TYR A 59 15.65 -0.28 -11.94
N GLU A 60 14.57 0.25 -11.34
CA GLU A 60 13.27 0.41 -12.03
C GLU A 60 13.28 1.46 -13.18
N TYR A 61 14.14 2.49 -13.14
CA TYR A 61 14.10 3.58 -14.12
C TYR A 61 15.38 3.80 -14.94
N GLU A 62 16.56 3.41 -14.44
CA GLU A 62 17.84 3.71 -15.12
C GLU A 62 18.50 2.48 -15.75
N CYS A 63 18.48 1.32 -15.08
CA CYS A 63 19.27 0.15 -15.50
C CYS A 63 18.61 -0.68 -16.62
N ILE A 64 17.29 -0.85 -16.60
CA ILE A 64 16.58 -1.67 -17.60
C ILE A 64 16.57 -0.99 -18.97
N PRO A 65 16.28 0.32 -19.10
CA PRO A 65 16.47 1.03 -20.36
C PRO A 65 17.91 0.92 -20.87
N GLN A 66 18.93 1.06 -20.02
CA GLN A 66 20.33 0.93 -20.45
C GLN A 66 20.70 -0.46 -20.96
N ALA A 67 20.29 -1.53 -20.27
CA ALA A 67 20.51 -2.91 -20.72
C ALA A 67 19.77 -3.20 -22.04
N ILE A 68 18.53 -2.71 -22.18
CA ILE A 68 17.74 -2.83 -23.41
C ILE A 68 18.41 -2.06 -24.57
N VAL A 69 18.89 -0.84 -24.30
CA VAL A 69 19.58 0.03 -25.28
C VAL A 69 20.92 -0.58 -25.71
N GLN A 70 21.70 -1.14 -24.79
CA GLN A 70 23.03 -1.69 -25.07
C GLN A 70 23.00 -3.07 -25.74
N ALA A 71 22.02 -3.92 -25.41
CA ALA A 71 22.05 -5.33 -25.79
C ALA A 71 21.38 -5.66 -27.14
N GLN A 72 20.87 -4.67 -27.88
CA GLN A 72 20.13 -4.89 -29.14
C GLN A 72 19.13 -6.06 -29.01
N LEU A 73 18.20 -5.96 -28.05
CA LEU A 73 17.25 -7.04 -27.73
C LEU A 73 16.27 -7.27 -28.90
N ASP A 74 16.69 -8.08 -29.87
CA ASP A 74 15.99 -8.40 -31.11
C ASP A 74 14.97 -9.54 -30.94
N THR A 75 15.23 -10.43 -29.99
CA THR A 75 14.40 -11.61 -29.71
C THR A 75 13.54 -11.44 -28.47
N PHE A 76 12.41 -12.16 -28.42
CA PHE A 76 11.52 -12.19 -27.26
C PHE A 76 12.25 -12.64 -25.99
N ASP A 77 13.05 -13.70 -26.05
CA ASP A 77 13.74 -14.25 -24.86
C ASP A 77 14.72 -13.25 -24.25
N LYS A 78 15.48 -12.53 -25.09
CA LYS A 78 16.37 -11.47 -24.65
C LYS A 78 15.60 -10.33 -23.96
N LYS A 79 14.45 -9.92 -24.52
CA LYS A 79 13.56 -8.93 -23.91
C LYS A 79 13.00 -9.41 -22.57
N LEU A 80 12.46 -10.62 -22.54
CA LEU A 80 11.89 -11.21 -21.33
C LEU A 80 12.93 -11.34 -20.23
N ASN A 81 14.15 -11.78 -20.55
CA ASN A 81 15.25 -11.88 -19.60
C ASN A 81 15.62 -10.52 -18.98
N ALA A 82 15.60 -9.44 -19.77
CA ALA A 82 15.82 -8.08 -19.25
C ALA A 82 14.69 -7.62 -18.30
N TYR A 83 13.45 -8.09 -18.53
CA TYR A 83 12.30 -7.80 -17.67
C TYR A 83 12.10 -8.81 -16.53
N MET A 84 12.89 -9.88 -16.44
CA MET A 84 12.66 -10.96 -15.48
C MET A 84 12.58 -10.48 -14.02
N PRO A 85 13.50 -9.61 -13.53
CA PRO A 85 13.40 -9.11 -12.15
C PRO A 85 12.12 -8.30 -11.90
N MET A 86 11.67 -7.51 -12.89
CA MET A 86 10.40 -6.77 -12.79
C MET A 86 9.19 -7.71 -12.81
N LEU A 87 9.24 -8.77 -13.61
CA LEU A 87 8.17 -9.77 -13.67
C LEU A 87 8.02 -10.51 -12.34
N GLU A 88 9.13 -10.95 -11.72
CA GLU A 88 9.13 -11.57 -10.39
C GLU A 88 8.51 -10.64 -9.34
N GLN A 89 9.01 -9.40 -9.26
CA GLN A 89 8.49 -8.37 -8.37
C GLN A 89 7.00 -8.09 -8.58
N HIS A 90 6.55 -8.04 -9.84
CA HIS A 90 5.15 -7.87 -10.17
C HIS A 90 4.29 -9.00 -9.59
N ILE A 91 4.73 -10.26 -9.74
CA ILE A 91 4.03 -11.45 -9.22
C ILE A 91 3.97 -11.41 -7.70
N GLU A 92 5.07 -11.08 -7.02
CA GLU A 92 5.11 -10.97 -5.56
C GLU A 92 4.22 -9.84 -5.04
N ARG A 93 4.23 -8.67 -5.70
CA ARG A 93 3.34 -7.56 -5.37
C ARG A 93 1.87 -7.98 -5.47
N ARG A 94 1.51 -8.82 -6.44
CA ARG A 94 0.15 -9.39 -6.55
C ARG A 94 -0.22 -10.26 -5.36
N ILE A 95 0.68 -11.15 -4.94
CA ILE A 95 0.47 -12.03 -3.78
C ILE A 95 0.35 -11.19 -2.50
N ALA A 96 1.26 -10.25 -2.30
CA ALA A 96 1.26 -9.36 -1.13
C ALA A 96 0.00 -8.49 -1.09
N PHE A 97 -0.41 -7.92 -2.23
CA PHE A 97 -1.63 -7.11 -2.29
C PHE A 97 -2.88 -7.94 -1.97
N PHE A 98 -2.99 -9.15 -2.50
CA PHE A 98 -4.12 -10.02 -2.20
C PHE A 98 -4.15 -10.40 -0.71
N PHE A 99 -3.00 -10.65 -0.09
CA PHE A 99 -2.92 -10.88 1.36
C PHE A 99 -3.39 -9.66 2.16
N GLN A 100 -3.04 -8.45 1.75
CA GLN A 100 -3.55 -7.24 2.37
C GLN A 100 -5.07 -7.11 2.22
N GLN A 101 -5.62 -7.47 1.06
CA GLN A 101 -7.07 -7.51 0.83
C GLN A 101 -7.74 -8.53 1.77
N LEU A 102 -7.14 -9.69 2.00
CA LEU A 102 -7.65 -10.65 2.98
C LEU A 102 -7.67 -10.07 4.39
N ILE A 103 -6.58 -9.42 4.82
CA ILE A 103 -6.51 -8.80 6.14
C ILE A 103 -7.60 -7.74 6.29
N VAL A 104 -7.72 -6.80 5.36
CA VAL A 104 -8.70 -5.71 5.48
C VAL A 104 -10.16 -6.17 5.37
N CYS A 105 -10.41 -7.28 4.68
CA CYS A 105 -11.75 -7.87 4.57
C CYS A 105 -12.09 -8.77 5.78
N TYR A 106 -11.10 -9.36 6.45
CA TYR A 106 -11.31 -10.42 7.45
C TYR A 106 -12.26 -10.02 8.58
N LYS A 107 -13.30 -10.84 8.83
CA LYS A 107 -14.31 -10.61 9.87
C LYS A 107 -15.02 -9.24 9.84
N THR A 108 -15.01 -8.54 8.72
CA THR A 108 -15.77 -7.29 8.57
C THR A 108 -17.28 -7.52 8.52
N GLY A 109 -17.70 -8.75 8.16
CA GLY A 109 -19.12 -9.07 7.98
C GLY A 109 -19.74 -8.40 6.77
N LEU A 110 -18.94 -7.83 5.85
CA LEU A 110 -19.41 -7.18 4.63
C LEU A 110 -19.49 -8.20 3.48
N HIS A 111 -20.33 -7.92 2.48
CA HIS A 111 -20.24 -8.60 1.19
C HIS A 111 -19.40 -7.76 0.21
N PHE A 112 -18.53 -8.41 -0.54
CA PHE A 112 -17.68 -7.75 -1.52
C PHE A 112 -18.00 -8.19 -2.94
N GLU A 113 -17.97 -7.23 -3.85
CA GLU A 113 -17.92 -7.46 -5.30
C GLU A 113 -16.72 -6.75 -5.92
N ILE A 114 -16.35 -7.14 -7.15
CA ILE A 114 -15.29 -6.48 -7.91
C ILE A 114 -15.76 -5.09 -8.36
N GLY A 115 -15.02 -4.05 -7.98
CA GLY A 115 -15.24 -2.69 -8.45
C GLY A 115 -14.83 -2.49 -9.89
N GLY A 116 -15.36 -1.43 -10.51
CA GLY A 116 -15.00 -1.06 -11.89
C GLY A 116 -13.52 -0.73 -12.04
N THR A 117 -12.98 -0.90 -13.25
CA THR A 117 -11.59 -0.58 -13.61
C THR A 117 -11.35 0.94 -13.82
N GLY A 118 -12.22 1.80 -13.27
CA GLY A 118 -12.22 3.24 -13.53
C GLY A 118 -10.98 3.99 -13.03
N ASP A 119 -10.22 3.39 -12.11
CA ASP A 119 -9.03 3.97 -11.48
C ASP A 119 -7.70 3.43 -12.03
N GLN A 120 -7.70 2.85 -13.23
CA GLN A 120 -6.45 2.45 -13.89
C GLN A 120 -5.60 3.70 -14.18
N GLN A 121 -4.49 3.82 -13.45
CA GLN A 121 -3.52 4.91 -13.64
C GLN A 121 -2.80 4.73 -14.97
N GLY A 122 -2.87 5.75 -15.83
CA GLY A 122 -1.93 6.07 -16.92
C GLY A 122 -1.71 5.01 -18.02
N GLY A 123 -1.63 5.46 -19.27
CA GLY A 123 -1.01 4.64 -20.32
C GLY A 123 0.50 4.56 -20.10
N ALA A 124 1.13 3.41 -20.32
CA ALA A 124 2.59 3.31 -20.29
C ALA A 124 3.22 4.02 -21.50
N THR A 125 4.39 4.61 -21.30
CA THR A 125 5.10 5.28 -22.39
C THR A 125 5.91 4.25 -23.19
N SER A 126 5.79 4.28 -24.51
CA SER A 126 6.68 3.48 -25.39
C SER A 126 8.14 3.86 -25.17
N LEU A 127 9.04 2.87 -25.20
CA LEU A 127 10.47 3.12 -25.07
C LEU A 127 11.06 3.48 -26.44
N TYR A 128 11.75 4.62 -26.51
CA TYR A 128 12.45 5.10 -27.70
C TYR A 128 13.94 5.29 -27.41
N ILE A 129 14.78 5.02 -28.40
CA ILE A 129 16.19 5.40 -28.42
C ILE A 129 16.41 6.46 -29.49
N LEU A 130 17.39 7.34 -29.27
CA LEU A 130 17.85 8.25 -30.31
C LEU A 130 18.94 7.54 -31.10
N ASN A 131 18.78 7.45 -32.42
CA ASN A 131 19.85 6.97 -33.29
C ASN A 131 20.98 8.02 -33.40
N GLN A 132 22.08 7.69 -34.08
CA GLN A 132 23.22 8.59 -34.27
C GLN A 132 22.85 9.93 -34.98
N GLN A 133 21.70 9.99 -35.64
CA GLN A 133 21.16 11.16 -36.33
C GLN A 133 20.15 11.94 -35.47
N GLY A 134 19.98 11.57 -34.20
CA GLY A 134 19.02 12.22 -33.29
C GLY A 134 17.56 11.85 -33.56
N GLN A 135 17.28 10.85 -34.39
CA GLN A 135 15.91 10.41 -34.67
C GLN A 135 15.45 9.38 -33.63
N LYS A 136 14.20 9.51 -33.18
CA LYS A 136 13.57 8.55 -32.25
C LYS A 136 13.26 7.25 -32.97
N GLN A 137 13.93 6.18 -32.57
CA GLN A 137 13.62 4.80 -32.95
C GLN A 137 12.91 4.12 -31.80
N LYS A 138 11.70 3.60 -32.03
CA LYS A 138 10.95 2.84 -31.03
C LYS A 138 11.63 1.49 -30.80
N VAL A 139 11.95 1.19 -29.54
CA VAL A 139 12.63 -0.07 -29.14
C VAL A 139 11.64 -1.08 -28.61
N LEU A 140 10.65 -0.62 -27.83
CA LEU A 140 9.72 -1.52 -27.18
C LEU A 140 8.36 -0.86 -26.92
N ASP A 141 7.31 -1.60 -27.24
CA ASP A 141 5.95 -1.35 -26.77
C ASP A 141 5.80 -1.75 -25.30
N ARG A 142 5.55 -0.76 -24.45
CA ARG A 142 5.27 -0.97 -23.03
C ARG A 142 3.81 -0.75 -22.74
N GLN A 143 3.29 -1.50 -21.77
CA GLN A 143 1.95 -1.36 -21.24
C GLN A 143 1.98 -1.28 -19.72
N ALA A 144 0.96 -0.61 -19.18
CA ALA A 144 0.70 -0.52 -17.76
C ALA A 144 0.22 -1.89 -17.28
N ALA A 145 1.07 -2.65 -16.59
CA ALA A 145 0.69 -3.91 -15.98
C ALA A 145 0.33 -3.68 -14.51
N HIS A 146 -0.89 -4.06 -14.12
CA HIS A 146 -1.42 -3.83 -12.78
C HIS A 146 -1.06 -4.99 -11.88
N SER A 147 -0.35 -4.70 -10.80
CA SER A 147 0.05 -5.70 -9.80
C SER A 147 -1.11 -6.09 -8.86
N SER A 148 -2.36 -6.03 -9.34
CA SER A 148 -3.55 -6.46 -8.59
C SER A 148 -4.44 -7.38 -9.42
N THR A 149 -4.87 -8.49 -8.81
CA THR A 149 -5.93 -9.34 -9.37
C THR A 149 -7.27 -8.61 -9.29
N ILE A 150 -7.60 -8.03 -8.12
CA ILE A 150 -8.82 -7.24 -7.90
C ILE A 150 -8.39 -5.82 -7.50
N PRO A 151 -8.37 -4.83 -8.41
CA PRO A 151 -7.86 -3.50 -8.09
C PRO A 151 -8.72 -2.78 -7.04
N SER A 152 -10.04 -2.93 -7.14
CA SER A 152 -10.99 -2.26 -6.26
C SER A 152 -12.13 -3.20 -5.88
N LEU A 153 -12.67 -3.00 -4.68
CA LEU A 153 -13.80 -3.74 -4.14
C LEU A 153 -14.97 -2.78 -3.94
N ILE A 154 -16.19 -3.25 -4.20
CA ILE A 154 -17.40 -2.59 -3.71
C ILE A 154 -17.89 -3.40 -2.52
N ALA A 155 -18.05 -2.73 -1.39
CA ALA A 155 -18.54 -3.33 -0.17
C ALA A 155 -20.03 -3.02 0.03
N TYR A 156 -20.76 -4.01 0.53
CA TYR A 156 -22.17 -3.95 0.85
C TYR A 156 -22.39 -4.42 2.29
N ASP A 157 -23.38 -3.82 2.95
CA ASP A 157 -23.93 -4.43 4.16
C ASP A 157 -24.49 -5.82 3.83
N LYS A 158 -24.14 -6.82 4.64
CA LYS A 158 -24.48 -8.22 4.35
C LYS A 158 -25.96 -8.49 4.44
N ALA A 159 -26.66 -7.88 5.39
CA ALA A 159 -28.11 -8.07 5.53
C ALA A 159 -28.84 -7.48 4.34
N GLN A 160 -28.44 -6.28 3.90
CA GLN A 160 -28.98 -5.67 2.68
C GLN A 160 -28.67 -6.48 1.42
N TRP A 161 -27.46 -7.01 1.32
CA TRP A 161 -27.05 -7.86 0.20
C TRP A 161 -27.86 -9.17 0.13
N ASP A 162 -28.02 -9.83 1.28
CA ASP A 162 -28.76 -11.08 1.36
C ASP A 162 -30.24 -10.85 1.06
N TYR A 163 -30.81 -9.76 1.55
CA TYR A 163 -32.16 -9.34 1.23
C TYR A 163 -32.34 -9.14 -0.28
N HIS A 164 -31.40 -8.44 -0.93
CA HIS A 164 -31.37 -8.26 -2.38
C HIS A 164 -31.32 -9.61 -3.14
N ARG A 165 -30.44 -10.52 -2.71
CA ARG A 165 -30.30 -11.85 -3.33
C ARG A 165 -31.54 -12.73 -3.17
N GLN A 166 -32.21 -12.67 -2.02
CA GLN A 166 -33.37 -13.50 -1.70
C GLN A 166 -34.67 -12.97 -2.32
N HIS A 167 -34.85 -11.65 -2.35
CA HIS A 167 -36.11 -11.02 -2.75
C HIS A 167 -36.04 -10.35 -4.14
N ASN A 168 -34.89 -10.44 -4.82
CA ASN A 168 -34.64 -9.83 -6.12
C ASN A 168 -34.99 -8.32 -6.17
N THR A 169 -34.69 -7.59 -5.09
CA THR A 169 -34.93 -6.14 -5.00
C THR A 169 -33.86 -5.35 -5.74
N PRO A 170 -33.95 -4.02 -5.87
CA PRO A 170 -32.83 -3.23 -6.36
C PRO A 170 -31.56 -3.50 -5.56
N LYS A 171 -30.42 -3.53 -6.25
CA LYS A 171 -29.11 -3.74 -5.64
C LYS A 171 -28.85 -2.63 -4.61
N PRO A 172 -28.41 -2.96 -3.38
CA PRO A 172 -28.15 -1.94 -2.38
C PRO A 172 -27.03 -1.01 -2.82
N GLN A 173 -27.04 0.22 -2.31
CA GLN A 173 -25.96 1.18 -2.54
C GLN A 173 -24.70 0.68 -1.81
N GLY A 174 -23.75 0.15 -2.58
CA GLY A 174 -22.43 -0.19 -2.07
C GLY A 174 -21.52 1.03 -1.97
N PHE A 175 -20.40 0.88 -1.28
CA PHE A 175 -19.35 1.89 -1.22
C PHE A 175 -18.01 1.32 -1.71
N LEU A 176 -17.16 2.21 -2.23
CA LEU A 176 -15.89 1.81 -2.81
C LEU A 176 -14.88 1.55 -1.70
N PHE A 177 -14.47 0.29 -1.56
CA PHE A 177 -13.61 -0.17 -0.49
C PHE A 177 -12.14 -0.21 -0.94
N LEU A 178 -11.24 0.28 -0.08
CA LEU A 178 -9.79 0.39 -0.29
C LEU A 178 -9.34 1.32 -1.42
N ASN A 179 -10.25 1.91 -2.21
CA ASN A 179 -9.82 2.76 -3.31
C ASN A 179 -9.06 4.00 -2.81
N HIS A 180 -7.95 4.31 -3.48
CA HIS A 180 -6.96 5.33 -3.11
C HIS A 180 -6.42 5.22 -1.68
N SER A 181 -6.64 4.12 -0.97
CA SER A 181 -5.96 3.85 0.28
C SER A 181 -4.45 3.75 0.06
N GLU A 182 -3.66 3.78 1.12
CA GLU A 182 -2.23 3.52 1.04
C GLU A 182 -1.92 2.13 0.48
N THR A 183 -2.66 1.08 0.92
CA THR A 183 -2.59 -0.28 0.35
C THR A 183 -2.79 -0.24 -1.15
N PHE A 184 -3.83 0.45 -1.62
CA PHE A 184 -4.10 0.57 -3.05
C PHE A 184 -2.96 1.27 -3.78
N ARG A 185 -2.44 2.39 -3.27
CA ARG A 185 -1.40 3.15 -3.99
C ARG A 185 -0.05 2.43 -4.06
N ASN A 186 0.36 1.80 -2.97
CA ASN A 186 1.67 1.15 -2.89
C ASN A 186 1.66 -0.22 -3.59
N SER A 187 0.57 -0.98 -3.44
CA SER A 187 0.53 -2.37 -3.87
C SER A 187 -0.21 -2.59 -5.20
N ASN A 188 -1.14 -1.71 -5.58
CA ASN A 188 -1.72 -1.67 -6.94
C ASN A 188 -0.89 -0.78 -7.89
N ALA A 189 0.41 -0.62 -7.60
CA ALA A 189 1.30 0.17 -8.44
C ALA A 189 1.39 -0.44 -9.85
N THR A 190 1.25 0.45 -10.84
CA THR A 190 1.38 0.10 -12.26
C THR A 190 2.86 -0.02 -12.60
N MET A 191 3.27 -1.18 -13.09
CA MET A 191 4.62 -1.37 -13.62
C MET A 191 4.57 -1.26 -15.14
N GLU A 192 5.44 -0.42 -15.71
CA GLU A 192 5.54 -0.32 -17.16
C GLU A 192 6.34 -1.53 -17.69
N MET A 193 5.64 -2.52 -18.22
CA MET A 193 6.22 -3.80 -18.66
C MET A 193 5.97 -4.05 -20.15
N MET A 194 6.58 -5.09 -20.72
CA MET A 194 6.30 -5.47 -22.11
C MET A 194 4.83 -5.88 -22.29
N THR A 195 4.30 -5.66 -23.49
CA THR A 195 2.89 -5.92 -23.84
C THR A 195 2.47 -7.37 -23.54
N GLU A 196 3.36 -8.33 -23.78
CA GLU A 196 3.12 -9.76 -23.56
C GLU A 196 2.85 -10.09 -22.08
N ILE A 197 3.45 -9.36 -21.14
CA ILE A 197 3.19 -9.54 -19.71
C ILE A 197 1.78 -9.05 -19.37
N ASN A 198 1.37 -7.87 -19.83
CA ASN A 198 0.00 -7.37 -19.62
C ASN A 198 -1.07 -8.29 -20.26
N GLN A 199 -0.78 -8.82 -21.46
CA GLN A 199 -1.65 -9.82 -22.09
C GLN A 199 -1.73 -11.10 -21.25
N THR A 200 -0.62 -11.51 -20.62
CA THR A 200 -0.60 -12.65 -19.70
C THR A 200 -1.43 -12.38 -18.45
N ASP A 201 -1.33 -11.19 -17.85
CA ASP A 201 -2.18 -10.77 -16.72
C ASP A 201 -3.65 -10.85 -17.10
N SER A 202 -4.00 -10.31 -18.27
CA SER A 202 -5.36 -10.36 -18.81
C SER A 202 -5.81 -11.80 -19.05
N ALA A 203 -4.91 -12.73 -19.39
CA ALA A 203 -5.25 -14.14 -19.55
C ALA A 203 -5.49 -14.86 -18.21
N ILE A 204 -4.78 -14.48 -17.14
CA ILE A 204 -4.93 -15.02 -15.78
C ILE A 204 -6.20 -14.46 -15.12
N ASP A 205 -6.37 -13.14 -15.15
CA ASP A 205 -7.42 -12.43 -14.43
C ASP A 205 -8.74 -12.42 -15.19
N GLY A 206 -8.64 -12.30 -16.53
CA GLY A 206 -9.73 -12.32 -17.51
C GLY A 206 -10.82 -11.27 -17.34
N LYS A 207 -11.67 -11.22 -18.38
CA LYS A 207 -12.94 -10.47 -18.43
C LYS A 207 -14.16 -11.39 -18.56
N GLU A 208 -13.98 -12.69 -18.84
CA GLU A 208 -15.05 -13.64 -19.18
C GLU A 208 -15.35 -14.64 -18.05
N ALA A 209 -16.63 -14.86 -17.74
CA ALA A 209 -17.12 -15.35 -16.45
C ALA A 209 -16.69 -16.76 -15.98
N SER A 210 -16.21 -17.66 -16.82
CA SER A 210 -16.23 -19.11 -16.51
C SER A 210 -14.97 -19.71 -15.87
N ASN A 211 -13.85 -18.98 -15.75
CA ASN A 211 -12.61 -19.57 -15.21
C ASN A 211 -11.59 -18.56 -14.66
N LEU A 212 -12.07 -17.50 -14.00
CA LEU A 212 -11.24 -16.35 -13.65
C LEU A 212 -10.63 -16.45 -12.26
N LEU A 213 -9.34 -16.14 -12.15
CA LEU A 213 -8.70 -15.91 -10.87
C LEU A 213 -9.41 -14.82 -10.08
N ARG A 214 -9.95 -13.78 -10.75
CA ARG A 214 -10.74 -12.70 -10.11
C ARG A 214 -11.97 -13.23 -9.35
N THR A 215 -12.75 -14.11 -9.97
CA THR A 215 -13.95 -14.68 -9.33
C THR A 215 -13.59 -15.58 -8.16
N LYS A 216 -12.54 -16.40 -8.32
CA LYS A 216 -12.00 -17.26 -7.25
C LYS A 216 -11.47 -16.44 -6.08
N ALA A 217 -10.68 -15.41 -6.37
CA ALA A 217 -10.15 -14.45 -5.40
C ALA A 217 -11.27 -13.73 -4.63
N LEU A 218 -12.31 -13.27 -5.34
CA LEU A 218 -13.48 -12.63 -4.70
C LEU A 218 -14.22 -13.59 -3.75
N ALA A 219 -14.36 -14.87 -4.14
CA ALA A 219 -14.97 -15.87 -3.29
C ALA A 219 -14.17 -16.07 -2.00
N ILE A 220 -12.84 -16.14 -2.10
CA ILE A 220 -11.93 -16.25 -0.95
C ILE A 220 -12.08 -15.01 -0.04
N LEU A 221 -12.08 -13.79 -0.59
CA LEU A 221 -12.28 -12.56 0.19
C LEU A 221 -13.61 -12.55 0.94
N ASN A 222 -14.69 -13.02 0.32
CA ASN A 222 -16.00 -13.13 0.97
C ASN A 222 -16.04 -14.20 2.08
N ARG A 223 -15.29 -15.30 1.95
CA ARG A 223 -15.13 -16.29 3.03
C ARG A 223 -14.35 -15.70 4.20
N ALA A 224 -13.25 -14.99 3.92
CA ALA A 224 -12.48 -14.28 4.94
C ALA A 224 -13.32 -13.21 5.66
N SER A 225 -14.18 -12.50 4.92
CA SER A 225 -15.11 -11.50 5.48
C SER A 225 -16.04 -12.04 6.55
N LYS A 226 -16.49 -13.28 6.38
CA LYS A 226 -17.32 -13.98 7.36
C LYS A 226 -16.53 -14.62 8.51
N GLY A 227 -15.20 -14.62 8.41
CA GLY A 227 -14.32 -15.33 9.33
C GLY A 227 -14.34 -16.85 9.15
N GLU A 228 -14.80 -17.36 8.01
CA GLU A 228 -14.78 -18.80 7.69
C GLU A 228 -13.35 -19.31 7.46
N ILE A 229 -12.46 -18.43 7.00
CA ILE A 229 -11.03 -18.66 6.81
C ILE A 229 -10.26 -17.46 7.36
N ASP A 230 -9.05 -17.69 7.85
CA ASP A 230 -8.14 -16.60 8.22
C ASP A 230 -7.34 -16.08 7.00
N PRO A 231 -6.66 -14.93 7.12
CA PRO A 231 -5.88 -14.39 6.01
C PRO A 231 -4.75 -15.29 5.50
N GLU A 232 -4.14 -16.13 6.35
CA GLU A 232 -3.05 -17.02 5.93
C GLU A 232 -3.60 -18.16 5.08
N GLU A 233 -4.66 -18.82 5.56
CA GLU A 233 -5.39 -19.84 4.81
C GLU A 233 -5.90 -19.29 3.47
N GLY A 234 -6.48 -18.08 3.49
CA GLY A 234 -6.96 -17.42 2.28
C GLY A 234 -5.86 -17.16 1.24
N LEU A 235 -4.64 -16.83 1.69
CA LEU A 235 -3.51 -16.61 0.78
C LEU A 235 -3.06 -17.90 0.11
N PHE A 236 -2.99 -19.00 0.87
CA PHE A 236 -2.66 -20.31 0.32
C PHE A 236 -3.69 -20.80 -0.70
N LEU A 237 -4.98 -20.62 -0.40
CA LEU A 237 -6.06 -20.92 -1.34
C LEU A 237 -5.92 -20.07 -2.62
N PHE A 238 -5.61 -18.79 -2.50
CA PHE A 238 -5.40 -17.93 -3.66
C PHE A 238 -4.24 -18.38 -4.53
N MET A 239 -3.08 -18.71 -3.94
CA MET A 239 -1.93 -19.20 -4.70
C MET A 239 -2.25 -20.52 -5.41
N GLN A 240 -2.97 -21.44 -4.75
CA GLN A 240 -3.42 -22.69 -5.36
C GLN A 240 -4.37 -22.44 -6.55
N GLU A 241 -5.34 -21.55 -6.38
CA GLU A 241 -6.28 -21.18 -7.44
C GLU A 241 -5.58 -20.50 -8.62
N ALA A 242 -4.61 -19.62 -8.34
CA ALA A 242 -3.78 -18.99 -9.36
C ALA A 242 -2.98 -20.03 -10.16
N GLN A 243 -2.33 -20.98 -9.49
CA GLN A 243 -1.62 -22.07 -10.14
C GLN A 243 -2.53 -22.92 -11.03
N GLY A 244 -3.73 -23.25 -10.55
CA GLY A 244 -4.74 -23.99 -11.31
C GLY A 244 -5.16 -23.25 -12.59
N VAL A 245 -5.44 -21.94 -12.49
CA VAL A 245 -5.77 -21.09 -13.65
C VAL A 245 -4.59 -21.03 -14.63
N ILE A 246 -3.37 -20.80 -14.14
CA ILE A 246 -2.16 -20.74 -14.97
C ILE A 246 -1.93 -22.06 -15.71
N ALA A 247 -2.01 -23.19 -15.02
CA ALA A 247 -1.86 -24.52 -15.61
C ALA A 247 -2.90 -24.76 -16.71
N GLY A 248 -4.17 -24.46 -16.43
CA GLY A 248 -5.26 -24.57 -17.41
C GLY A 248 -5.02 -23.70 -18.65
N LYS A 249 -4.56 -22.46 -18.49
CA LYS A 249 -4.24 -21.55 -19.60
C LYS A 249 -3.06 -22.04 -20.44
N ARG A 250 -2.01 -22.58 -19.82
CA ARG A 250 -0.83 -23.13 -20.55
C ARG A 250 -1.21 -24.29 -21.47
N MET A 251 -2.22 -25.08 -21.11
CA MET A 251 -2.70 -26.21 -21.92
C MET A 251 -3.59 -25.79 -23.11
N GLN A 252 -4.02 -24.53 -23.18
CA GLN A 252 -4.84 -24.05 -24.30
C GLN A 252 -4.01 -24.00 -25.59
N ARG A 253 -4.54 -24.59 -26.67
CA ARG A 253 -3.86 -24.62 -27.98
C ARG A 253 -3.73 -23.22 -28.60
N THR A 254 -4.67 -22.33 -28.31
CA THR A 254 -4.80 -20.99 -28.91
C THR A 254 -3.90 -19.94 -28.26
N ILE A 255 -3.30 -20.23 -27.09
CA ILE A 255 -2.46 -19.26 -26.39
C ILE A 255 -1.05 -19.22 -27.01
N LYS A 256 -0.52 -18.01 -27.20
CA LYS A 256 0.80 -17.78 -27.82
C LYS A 256 1.94 -18.39 -26.99
N ASN A 257 3.03 -18.78 -27.66
CA ASN A 257 4.17 -19.40 -26.98
C ASN A 257 4.84 -18.44 -25.98
N GLU A 258 4.95 -17.16 -26.33
CA GLU A 258 5.45 -16.09 -25.47
C GLU A 258 4.67 -16.02 -24.16
N THR A 259 3.33 -16.05 -24.24
CA THR A 259 2.44 -16.10 -23.09
C THR A 259 2.64 -17.38 -22.28
N LYS A 260 2.85 -18.54 -22.92
CA LYS A 260 3.15 -19.79 -22.18
C LYS A 260 4.46 -19.70 -21.40
N THR A 261 5.48 -19.07 -21.98
CA THR A 261 6.76 -18.84 -21.30
C THR A 261 6.55 -17.97 -20.07
N ILE A 262 5.88 -16.81 -20.21
CA ILE A 262 5.58 -15.91 -19.08
C ILE A 262 4.73 -16.62 -18.02
N LEU A 263 3.69 -17.37 -18.42
CA LEU A 263 2.87 -18.18 -17.51
C LEU A 263 3.70 -19.22 -16.74
N SER A 264 4.75 -19.77 -17.35
CA SER A 264 5.64 -20.72 -16.67
C SER A 264 6.46 -20.01 -15.57
N HIS A 265 6.89 -18.77 -15.80
CA HIS A 265 7.52 -17.94 -14.76
C HIS A 265 6.54 -17.58 -13.64
N PHE A 266 5.31 -17.17 -13.97
CA PHE A 266 4.25 -16.97 -12.97
C PHE A 266 4.06 -18.19 -12.07
N HIS A 267 3.90 -19.37 -12.67
CA HIS A 267 3.73 -20.61 -11.92
C HIS A 267 4.90 -20.90 -10.98
N ARG A 268 6.14 -20.72 -11.47
CA ARG A 268 7.36 -20.93 -10.69
C ARG A 268 7.43 -19.99 -9.49
N VAL A 269 7.29 -18.67 -9.70
CA VAL A 269 7.40 -17.67 -8.63
C VAL A 269 6.32 -17.86 -7.57
N ILE A 270 5.07 -18.18 -7.98
CA ILE A 270 4.00 -18.50 -7.03
C ILE A 270 4.35 -19.76 -6.23
N GLN A 271 4.88 -20.81 -6.86
CA GLN A 271 5.27 -22.03 -6.16
C GLN A 271 6.43 -21.80 -5.18
N GLU A 272 7.45 -21.05 -5.59
CA GLU A 272 8.58 -20.67 -4.74
C GLU A 272 8.12 -19.84 -3.54
N THR A 273 7.24 -18.86 -3.79
CA THR A 273 6.66 -18.02 -2.73
C THR A 273 5.85 -18.86 -1.75
N LYS A 274 5.00 -19.75 -2.25
CA LYS A 274 4.23 -20.71 -1.43
C LYS A 274 5.14 -21.58 -0.58
N THR A 275 6.16 -22.19 -1.20
CA THR A 275 7.13 -23.06 -0.51
C THR A 275 7.89 -22.27 0.56
N ASN A 276 8.27 -21.01 0.29
CA ASN A 276 8.93 -20.15 1.26
C ASN A 276 7.99 -19.76 2.42
N LEU A 277 6.70 -19.51 2.16
CA LEU A 277 5.72 -19.26 3.22
C LEU A 277 5.50 -20.49 4.11
N GLU A 278 5.49 -21.70 3.53
CA GLU A 278 5.34 -22.97 4.25
C GLU A 278 6.58 -23.32 5.08
N THR A 279 7.78 -23.14 4.52
CA THR A 279 9.05 -23.55 5.15
C THR A 279 9.68 -22.45 6.02
N ASN A 280 9.34 -21.19 5.77
CA ASN A 280 9.81 -20.03 6.54
C ASN A 280 8.62 -19.19 7.01
N PRO A 281 7.97 -19.59 8.12
CA PRO A 281 6.80 -18.90 8.62
C PRO A 281 7.07 -17.43 8.99
N ALA A 282 8.32 -17.05 9.31
CA ALA A 282 8.70 -15.66 9.53
C ALA A 282 8.47 -14.75 8.29
N THR A 283 8.18 -15.33 7.13
CA THR A 283 7.72 -14.58 5.95
C THR A 283 6.34 -13.95 6.17
N PHE A 284 5.40 -14.63 6.84
CA PHE A 284 4.10 -14.05 7.20
C PHE A 284 4.26 -12.90 8.19
N ASP A 285 5.06 -13.13 9.22
CA ASP A 285 5.46 -12.15 10.23
C ASP A 285 5.91 -10.85 9.58
N ARG A 286 6.78 -10.96 8.57
CA ARG A 286 7.24 -9.82 7.75
C ARG A 286 6.11 -9.16 6.95
N LEU A 287 5.22 -9.93 6.31
CA LEU A 287 4.13 -9.36 5.50
C LEU A 287 3.16 -8.50 6.32
N ILE A 288 3.02 -8.78 7.62
CA ILE A 288 2.19 -7.98 8.52
C ILE A 288 2.99 -7.05 9.44
N GLY A 289 4.32 -7.04 9.37
CA GLY A 289 5.15 -6.23 10.25
C GLY A 289 5.05 -6.66 11.73
N VAL A 290 5.01 -7.97 11.98
CA VAL A 290 5.00 -8.54 13.33
C VAL A 290 6.19 -9.47 13.48
N ALA A 291 7.25 -9.02 14.15
CA ALA A 291 8.36 -9.89 14.56
C ALA A 291 7.93 -10.78 15.74
N ALA A 292 7.13 -11.82 15.49
CA ALA A 292 6.63 -12.77 16.49
C ALA A 292 7.16 -14.19 16.29
N SER A 293 8.29 -14.36 15.60
CA SER A 293 8.94 -15.67 15.42
C SER A 293 9.19 -16.37 16.75
N ASN A 294 9.58 -15.61 17.79
CA ASN A 294 9.79 -16.10 19.15
C ASN A 294 8.49 -16.59 19.82
N LEU A 295 7.32 -16.15 19.35
CA LEU A 295 6.02 -16.57 19.89
C LEU A 295 5.49 -17.85 19.24
N ARG A 296 6.12 -18.38 18.19
CA ARG A 296 5.60 -19.55 17.47
C ARG A 296 5.52 -20.82 18.31
N GLY A 297 6.33 -20.91 19.38
CA GLY A 297 6.19 -21.96 20.40
C GLY A 297 4.93 -21.83 21.26
N ASN A 298 4.29 -20.65 21.28
CA ASN A 298 3.03 -20.36 21.94
C ASN A 298 1.98 -19.89 20.92
N GLN A 299 1.31 -20.85 20.29
CA GLN A 299 0.34 -20.63 19.22
C GLN A 299 -0.79 -19.65 19.60
N THR A 300 -1.26 -19.68 20.85
CA THR A 300 -2.30 -18.77 21.33
C THR A 300 -1.83 -17.32 21.30
N LEU A 301 -0.63 -17.06 21.81
CA LEU A 301 -0.07 -15.71 21.86
C LEU A 301 0.32 -15.21 20.47
N PHE A 302 0.90 -16.08 19.65
CA PHE A 302 1.21 -15.79 18.24
C PHE A 302 -0.06 -15.36 17.50
N LYS A 303 -1.13 -16.18 17.54
CA LYS A 303 -2.42 -15.86 16.92
C LYS A 303 -2.98 -14.53 17.42
N LYS A 304 -2.85 -14.24 18.72
CA LYS A 304 -3.33 -12.98 19.30
C LYS A 304 -2.55 -11.77 18.79
N ALA A 305 -1.23 -11.88 18.64
CA ALA A 305 -0.41 -10.82 18.05
C ALA A 305 -0.80 -10.55 16.59
N CYS A 306 -1.01 -11.60 15.79
CA CYS A 306 -1.50 -11.48 14.41
C CYS A 306 -2.88 -10.83 14.35
N GLU A 307 -3.85 -11.27 15.16
CA GLU A 307 -5.19 -10.67 15.24
C GLU A 307 -5.13 -9.17 15.59
N ILE A 308 -4.30 -8.80 16.57
CA ILE A 308 -4.10 -7.40 16.94
C ILE A 308 -3.61 -6.58 15.74
N ARG A 309 -2.65 -7.13 14.97
CA ARG A 309 -2.12 -6.45 13.79
C ARG A 309 -3.12 -6.39 12.64
N TYR A 310 -3.89 -7.44 12.41
CA TYR A 310 -4.94 -7.44 11.39
C TYR A 310 -5.98 -6.36 11.69
N GLU A 311 -6.47 -6.29 12.94
CA GLU A 311 -7.40 -5.25 13.37
C GLU A 311 -6.81 -3.84 13.23
N ALA A 312 -5.51 -3.70 13.50
CA ALA A 312 -4.81 -2.43 13.33
C ALA A 312 -4.78 -1.97 11.86
N ILE A 313 -4.39 -2.88 10.95
CA ILE A 313 -4.38 -2.63 9.50
C ILE A 313 -5.79 -2.31 9.00
N GLN A 314 -6.78 -3.13 9.38
CA GLN A 314 -8.18 -2.95 9.05
C GLN A 314 -8.68 -1.55 9.42
N LYS A 315 -8.52 -1.16 10.69
CA LYS A 315 -9.00 0.15 11.19
C LYS A 315 -8.36 1.31 10.44
N SER A 316 -7.05 1.26 10.23
CA SER A 316 -6.33 2.28 9.45
C SER A 316 -6.89 2.38 8.03
N GLN A 317 -6.98 1.27 7.30
CA GLN A 317 -7.43 1.25 5.91
C GLN A 317 -8.91 1.63 5.76
N MET A 318 -9.77 1.20 6.69
CA MET A 318 -11.17 1.60 6.73
C MET A 318 -11.31 3.10 6.98
N GLY A 319 -10.59 3.66 7.95
CA GLY A 319 -10.68 5.10 8.22
C GLY A 319 -10.08 5.93 7.09
N GLN A 320 -8.99 5.49 6.45
CA GLN A 320 -8.47 6.13 5.22
C GLN A 320 -9.51 6.11 4.10
N SER A 321 -10.17 4.97 3.86
CA SER A 321 -11.19 4.82 2.83
C SER A 321 -12.37 5.78 3.06
N LYS A 322 -12.85 5.91 4.31
CA LYS A 322 -13.91 6.86 4.69
C LYS A 322 -13.53 8.31 4.43
N LEU A 323 -12.31 8.70 4.81
CA LEU A 323 -11.79 10.06 4.56
C LEU A 323 -11.74 10.36 3.05
N ILE A 324 -11.26 9.42 2.25
CA ILE A 324 -11.15 9.52 0.80
C ILE A 324 -12.53 9.60 0.14
N GLU A 325 -13.48 8.76 0.56
CA GLU A 325 -14.86 8.78 0.07
C GLU A 325 -15.49 10.16 0.32
N ARG A 326 -15.28 10.73 1.52
CA ARG A 326 -15.77 12.05 1.87
C ARG A 326 -15.16 13.14 0.99
N ILE A 327 -13.84 13.07 0.79
CA ILE A 327 -13.09 13.93 -0.13
C ILE A 327 -13.66 13.85 -1.54
N ASN A 328 -13.87 12.65 -2.07
CA ASN A 328 -14.34 12.43 -3.44
C ASN A 328 -15.78 12.92 -3.63
N THR A 329 -16.62 12.75 -2.61
CA THR A 329 -18.00 13.25 -2.59
C THR A 329 -18.02 14.77 -2.72
N VAL A 330 -17.26 15.47 -1.86
CA VAL A 330 -17.17 16.94 -1.91
C VAL A 330 -16.49 17.39 -3.20
N SER A 331 -15.44 16.71 -3.66
CA SER A 331 -14.77 17.01 -4.93
C SER A 331 -15.75 16.98 -6.11
N THR A 332 -16.66 16.00 -6.14
CA THR A 332 -17.70 15.89 -7.16
C THR A 332 -18.71 17.05 -7.07
N GLN A 333 -19.14 17.42 -5.86
CA GLN A 333 -20.02 18.57 -5.65
C GLN A 333 -19.37 19.89 -6.10
N VAL A 334 -18.09 20.09 -5.74
CA VAL A 334 -17.31 21.26 -6.16
C VAL A 334 -17.18 21.30 -7.69
N LEU A 335 -16.95 20.16 -8.34
CA LEU A 335 -16.87 20.08 -9.79
C LEU A 335 -18.18 20.51 -10.46
N GLN A 336 -19.30 20.03 -9.94
CA GLN A 336 -20.64 20.40 -10.41
C GLN A 336 -20.90 21.90 -10.23
N GLN A 337 -20.47 22.50 -9.11
CA GLN A 337 -20.63 23.93 -8.85
C GLN A 337 -19.71 24.83 -9.68
N CYS A 338 -18.50 24.38 -10.01
CA CYS A 338 -17.50 25.23 -10.64
C CYS A 338 -17.58 25.26 -12.17
N ALA A 339 -17.89 24.14 -12.83
CA ALA A 339 -17.75 24.08 -14.29
C ALA A 339 -18.68 23.08 -15.01
N GLY A 340 -19.32 22.14 -14.31
CA GLY A 340 -20.12 21.06 -14.91
C GLY A 340 -19.33 20.06 -15.79
N ARG A 341 -18.11 20.41 -16.23
CA ARG A 341 -17.16 19.57 -16.96
C ARG A 341 -15.82 19.54 -16.23
N ARG A 342 -15.21 18.35 -16.18
CA ARG A 342 -13.88 18.12 -15.57
C ARG A 342 -12.82 18.89 -16.35
N THR A 343 -12.22 19.92 -15.73
CA THR A 343 -11.02 20.55 -16.29
C THR A 343 -9.81 19.65 -16.02
N ASP A 344 -8.82 19.65 -16.92
CA ASP A 344 -7.60 18.83 -16.81
C ASP A 344 -6.83 19.08 -15.49
N HIS A 345 -7.05 20.23 -14.85
CA HIS A 345 -6.38 20.66 -13.63
C HIS A 345 -7.26 20.59 -12.38
N PHE A 346 -8.52 20.17 -12.49
CA PHE A 346 -9.48 20.23 -11.39
C PHE A 346 -9.01 19.47 -10.14
N ALA A 347 -8.55 18.23 -10.30
CA ALA A 347 -8.13 17.40 -9.17
C ALA A 347 -6.94 18.04 -8.42
N TYR A 348 -6.01 18.67 -9.14
CA TYR A 348 -4.88 19.36 -8.55
C TYR A 348 -5.30 20.65 -7.83
N ALA A 349 -6.09 21.49 -8.49
CA ALA A 349 -6.60 22.73 -7.91
C ALA A 349 -7.44 22.47 -6.65
N PHE A 350 -8.34 21.48 -6.68
CA PHE A 350 -9.15 21.09 -5.54
C PHE A 350 -8.28 20.68 -4.34
N ARG A 351 -7.27 19.83 -4.56
CA ARG A 351 -6.34 19.40 -3.50
C ARG A 351 -5.56 20.57 -2.92
N ALA A 352 -5.03 21.46 -3.76
CA ALA A 352 -4.29 22.64 -3.30
C ALA A 352 -5.17 23.52 -2.38
N VAL A 353 -6.38 23.86 -2.83
CA VAL A 353 -7.32 24.67 -2.03
C VAL A 353 -7.74 23.96 -0.73
N LEU A 354 -7.93 22.64 -0.76
CA LEU A 354 -8.25 21.85 0.44
C LEU A 354 -7.11 21.85 1.45
N ILE A 355 -5.88 21.59 0.99
CA ILE A 355 -4.67 21.54 1.82
C ILE A 355 -4.40 22.90 2.47
N GLU A 356 -4.56 24.00 1.72
CA GLU A 356 -4.46 25.37 2.27
C GLU A 356 -5.58 25.71 3.26
N SER A 357 -6.75 25.09 3.10
CA SER A 357 -7.89 25.29 4.02
C SER A 357 -7.73 24.52 5.33
N MET A 358 -6.67 23.72 5.49
CA MET A 358 -6.38 23.01 6.74
C MET A 358 -5.95 24.00 7.84
N PRO A 359 -6.50 23.89 9.05
CA PRO A 359 -6.30 24.91 10.09
C PRO A 359 -4.95 24.80 10.82
N THR A 360 -4.22 23.69 10.69
CA THR A 360 -2.91 23.51 11.34
C THR A 360 -1.91 22.85 10.39
N GLN A 361 -0.62 23.13 10.57
CA GLN A 361 0.44 22.50 9.76
C GLN A 361 0.47 20.96 9.94
N GLU A 362 0.09 20.46 11.11
CA GLU A 362 -0.03 19.03 11.42
C GLU A 362 -1.14 18.36 10.59
N THR A 363 -2.34 18.97 10.56
CA THR A 363 -3.46 18.46 9.75
C THR A 363 -3.16 18.57 8.26
N LYS A 364 -2.49 19.65 7.84
CA LYS A 364 -1.98 19.81 6.47
C LYS A 364 -1.10 18.63 6.05
N ARG A 365 -0.05 18.32 6.82
CA ARG A 365 0.84 17.18 6.55
C ARG A 365 0.12 15.84 6.56
N SER A 366 -0.83 15.65 7.48
CA SER A 366 -1.62 14.42 7.56
C SER A 366 -2.44 14.20 6.28
N VAL A 367 -3.07 15.26 5.76
CA VAL A 367 -3.85 15.21 4.51
C VAL A 367 -2.94 15.08 3.29
N GLU A 368 -1.79 15.77 3.25
CA GLU A 368 -0.78 15.59 2.19
C GLU A 368 -0.29 14.13 2.11
N THR A 369 -0.04 13.52 3.27
CA THR A 369 0.36 12.11 3.34
C THR A 369 -0.79 11.19 2.96
N LEU A 370 -2.04 11.50 3.38
CA LEU A 370 -3.23 10.80 2.90
C LEU A 370 -3.39 10.90 1.39
N TYR A 371 -2.85 11.91 0.70
CA TYR A 371 -2.82 11.97 -0.77
C TYR A 371 -1.57 11.33 -1.40
N ALA A 372 -0.58 10.91 -0.61
CA ALA A 372 0.73 10.48 -1.11
C ALA A 372 1.30 11.50 -2.11
N TYR A 373 1.08 12.78 -1.80
CA TYR A 373 1.26 13.87 -2.73
C TYR A 373 1.80 15.09 -1.99
N PRO A 374 3.13 15.27 -1.98
CA PRO A 374 3.71 16.50 -1.48
C PRO A 374 3.17 17.64 -2.32
N HIS A 375 2.58 18.65 -1.68
CA HIS A 375 2.03 19.82 -2.38
C HIS A 375 3.10 20.47 -3.29
N GLU A 376 4.37 20.38 -2.93
CA GLU A 376 5.50 20.91 -3.68
C GLU A 376 5.72 20.16 -5.02
N ASP A 377 5.61 18.83 -5.03
CA ASP A 377 5.80 18.01 -6.25
C ASP A 377 4.72 18.25 -7.31
N ALA A 378 3.52 18.63 -6.84
CA ALA A 378 2.42 19.02 -7.69
C ALA A 378 2.74 20.20 -8.60
N LEU A 379 3.44 21.17 -8.02
CA LEU A 379 3.81 22.39 -8.69
C LEU A 379 5.01 22.14 -9.60
N PHE A 380 5.93 21.24 -9.24
CA PHE A 380 7.08 20.89 -10.06
C PHE A 380 6.71 20.25 -11.41
N GLY A 381 5.72 19.34 -11.44
CA GLY A 381 5.24 18.74 -12.70
C GLY A 381 4.53 19.74 -13.63
N LEU A 382 3.80 20.70 -13.05
CA LEU A 382 3.05 21.71 -13.80
C LEU A 382 3.91 22.90 -14.26
N ARG A 383 5.03 23.17 -13.58
CA ARG A 383 6.01 24.24 -13.91
C ARG A 383 6.72 24.06 -15.26
N ARG A 384 6.59 22.91 -15.94
CA ARG A 384 7.23 22.67 -17.23
C ARG A 384 6.58 23.40 -18.42
N THR A 385 5.39 24.00 -18.24
CA THR A 385 4.75 24.85 -19.27
C THR A 385 3.87 25.93 -18.64
N THR A 386 4.12 27.21 -18.94
CA THR A 386 3.37 28.38 -18.42
C THR A 386 1.85 28.26 -18.59
N ASN A 387 1.39 27.67 -19.69
CA ASN A 387 -0.04 27.49 -19.98
C ASN A 387 -0.75 26.56 -18.96
N ARG A 388 -0.07 25.52 -18.47
CA ARG A 388 -0.63 24.60 -17.46
C ARG A 388 -0.73 25.25 -16.08
N LEU A 389 0.22 26.11 -15.73
CA LEU A 389 0.16 26.89 -14.49
C LEU A 389 -1.00 27.90 -14.51
N ASN A 390 -1.21 28.59 -15.64
CA ASN A 390 -2.34 29.51 -15.78
C ASN A 390 -3.69 28.77 -15.70
N GLY A 391 -3.78 27.59 -16.33
CA GLY A 391 -4.96 26.73 -16.25
C GLY A 391 -5.26 26.26 -14.81
N LEU A 392 -4.22 25.88 -14.06
CA LEU A 392 -4.34 25.53 -12.64
C LEU A 392 -4.83 26.72 -11.82
N ALA A 393 -4.13 27.87 -11.89
CA ALA A 393 -4.46 29.07 -11.12
C ALA A 393 -5.88 29.57 -11.39
N ARG A 394 -6.32 29.55 -12.65
CA ARG A 394 -7.71 29.87 -13.01
C ARG A 394 -8.71 28.91 -12.39
N THR A 395 -8.39 27.61 -12.37
CA THR A 395 -9.25 26.59 -11.76
C THR A 395 -9.29 26.74 -10.23
N GLU A 396 -8.16 27.04 -9.59
CA GLU A 396 -8.13 27.34 -8.15
C GLU A 396 -8.96 28.56 -7.81
N GLN A 397 -8.81 29.65 -8.57
CA GLN A 397 -9.59 30.86 -8.36
C GLN A 397 -11.10 30.58 -8.48
N LEU A 398 -11.50 29.82 -9.49
CA LEU A 398 -12.89 29.42 -9.70
C LEU A 398 -13.44 28.61 -8.51
N ILE A 399 -12.65 27.65 -8.02
CA ILE A 399 -12.98 26.87 -6.82
C ILE A 399 -13.12 27.78 -5.59
N ARG A 400 -12.19 28.72 -5.39
CA ARG A 400 -12.23 29.65 -4.25
C ARG A 400 -13.45 30.56 -4.31
N THR A 401 -13.82 31.05 -5.49
CA THR A 401 -14.99 31.92 -5.66
C THR A 401 -16.29 31.16 -5.42
N ASN A 402 -16.43 29.94 -5.94
CA ASN A 402 -17.73 29.27 -6.00
C ASN A 402 -17.96 28.23 -4.89
N ALA A 403 -16.90 27.64 -4.35
CA ALA A 403 -17.01 26.42 -3.54
C ALA A 403 -16.13 26.42 -2.28
N LEU A 404 -15.49 27.54 -1.92
CA LEU A 404 -14.66 27.63 -0.73
C LEU A 404 -15.37 27.26 0.58
N PRO A 405 -16.66 27.59 0.81
CA PRO A 405 -17.36 27.16 2.01
C PRO A 405 -17.45 25.63 2.13
N LEU A 406 -17.71 24.91 1.04
CA LEU A 406 -17.73 23.44 1.03
C LEU A 406 -16.36 22.85 1.39
N ILE A 407 -15.29 23.44 0.84
CA ILE A 407 -13.93 22.97 1.10
C ILE A 407 -13.51 23.24 2.55
N ARG A 408 -13.88 24.39 3.13
CA ARG A 408 -13.61 24.70 4.54
C ARG A 408 -14.37 23.79 5.49
N ASN A 409 -15.61 23.44 5.15
CA ASN A 409 -16.39 22.46 5.90
C ASN A 409 -15.72 21.09 5.85
N LEU A 410 -15.34 20.63 4.64
CA LEU A 410 -14.58 19.39 4.48
C LEU A 410 -13.27 19.40 5.30
N ALA A 411 -12.50 20.49 5.28
CA ALA A 411 -11.26 20.59 6.05
C ALA A 411 -11.50 20.44 7.56
N THR A 412 -12.59 21.01 8.06
CA THR A 412 -13.00 20.88 9.47
C THR A 412 -13.40 19.45 9.81
N GLU A 413 -14.20 18.81 8.95
CA GLU A 413 -14.61 17.42 9.11
C GLU A 413 -13.39 16.47 9.10
N LEU A 414 -12.47 16.65 8.15
CA LEU A 414 -11.24 15.85 8.06
C LEU A 414 -10.38 16.03 9.32
N LYS A 415 -10.24 17.24 9.85
CA LYS A 415 -9.56 17.49 11.14
C LYS A 415 -10.19 16.69 12.27
N LEU A 416 -11.53 16.79 12.42
CA LEU A 416 -12.24 16.09 13.50
C LEU A 416 -12.08 14.57 13.39
N GLU A 417 -12.17 14.05 12.18
CA GLU A 417 -12.04 12.61 11.91
C GLU A 417 -10.61 12.12 12.16
N LEU A 418 -9.58 12.88 11.73
CA LEU A 418 -8.18 12.59 12.05
C LEU A 418 -7.93 12.56 13.57
N TYR A 419 -8.52 13.51 14.33
CA TYR A 419 -8.41 13.47 15.80
C TYR A 419 -9.14 12.30 16.43
N ARG A 420 -10.34 11.96 15.93
CA ARG A 420 -11.11 10.80 16.38
C ARG A 420 -10.27 9.54 16.23
N LEU A 421 -9.68 9.37 15.06
CA LEU A 421 -8.84 8.24 14.72
C LEU A 421 -7.54 8.18 15.52
N GLN A 422 -6.88 9.32 15.76
CA GLN A 422 -5.71 9.40 16.65
C GLN A 422 -6.06 9.01 18.09
N ARG A 423 -7.26 9.37 18.56
CA ARG A 423 -7.75 8.96 19.87
C ARG A 423 -8.00 7.45 19.92
N GLU A 424 -8.59 6.87 18.88
CA GLU A 424 -8.77 5.41 18.77
C GLU A 424 -7.43 4.67 18.79
N GLU A 425 -6.42 5.22 18.10
CA GLU A 425 -5.06 4.71 18.15
C GLU A 425 -4.51 4.65 19.57
N ILE A 426 -4.57 5.78 20.29
CA ILE A 426 -4.11 5.88 21.67
C ILE A 426 -4.81 4.85 22.56
N LEU A 427 -6.15 4.77 22.46
CA LEU A 427 -6.96 3.83 23.24
C LEU A 427 -6.54 2.38 22.98
N ARG A 428 -6.17 2.08 21.74
CA ARG A 428 -5.76 0.75 21.32
C ARG A 428 -4.41 0.34 21.91
N ARG A 429 -3.46 1.27 22.11
CA ARG A 429 -2.15 0.94 22.70
C ARG A 429 -2.30 0.29 24.08
N GLY A 430 -3.17 0.84 24.93
CA GLY A 430 -3.47 0.28 26.26
C GLY A 430 -4.18 -1.08 26.18
N GLU A 431 -5.11 -1.23 25.23
CA GLU A 431 -5.85 -2.48 24.99
C GLU A 431 -4.91 -3.61 24.52
N ILE A 432 -3.96 -3.30 23.65
CA ILE A 432 -2.95 -4.26 23.15
C ILE A 432 -2.12 -4.82 24.31
N THR A 433 -1.63 -3.92 25.18
CA THR A 433 -0.87 -4.29 26.38
C THR A 433 -1.68 -5.23 27.27
N ARG A 434 -2.95 -4.88 27.54
CA ARG A 434 -3.87 -5.70 28.33
C ARG A 434 -4.11 -7.07 27.69
N THR A 435 -4.35 -7.09 26.38
CA THR A 435 -4.66 -8.30 25.61
C THR A 435 -3.51 -9.28 25.63
N LEU A 436 -2.29 -8.81 25.31
CA LEU A 436 -1.10 -9.66 25.34
C LEU A 436 -0.77 -10.11 26.76
N ARG A 437 -0.86 -9.22 27.76
CA ARG A 437 -0.68 -9.60 29.18
C ARG A 437 -1.64 -10.73 29.59
N ASN A 438 -2.92 -10.61 29.24
CA ASN A 438 -3.91 -11.65 29.53
C ASN A 438 -3.62 -12.95 28.77
N ALA A 439 -3.19 -12.88 27.51
CA ALA A 439 -2.79 -14.06 26.71
C ALA A 439 -1.57 -14.78 27.31
N HIS A 440 -0.67 -14.05 27.96
CA HIS A 440 0.43 -14.61 28.75
C HIS A 440 0.00 -15.18 30.12
N GLY A 441 -1.23 -14.94 30.56
CA GLY A 441 -1.69 -15.29 31.91
C GLY A 441 -1.02 -14.46 33.02
N TRP A 442 -0.52 -13.27 32.70
CA TRP A 442 0.18 -12.42 33.67
C TRP A 442 -0.76 -11.47 34.40
N THR A 443 -0.47 -11.21 35.67
CA THR A 443 -1.07 -10.08 36.40
C THR A 443 -0.33 -8.78 36.06
N GLN A 444 -0.92 -7.62 36.37
CA GLN A 444 -0.24 -6.33 36.20
C GLN A 444 1.08 -6.23 37.01
N PRO A 445 1.15 -6.68 38.29
CA PRO A 445 2.43 -6.80 39.00
C PRO A 445 3.45 -7.70 38.30
N THR A 446 3.02 -8.84 37.76
CA THR A 446 3.90 -9.77 37.04
C THR A 446 4.53 -9.09 35.82
N LEU A 447 3.72 -8.38 35.01
CA LEU A 447 4.23 -7.64 33.86
C LEU A 447 5.20 -6.53 34.30
N ALA A 448 4.86 -5.77 35.33
CA ALA A 448 5.73 -4.70 35.85
C ALA A 448 7.10 -5.24 36.28
N ASN A 449 7.12 -6.36 37.01
CA ASN A 449 8.36 -7.00 37.45
C ASN A 449 9.21 -7.50 36.27
N LYS A 450 8.57 -8.08 35.24
CA LYS A 450 9.27 -8.50 34.02
C LYS A 450 9.90 -7.33 33.27
N ILE A 451 9.18 -6.22 33.13
CA ILE A 451 9.73 -4.99 32.51
C ILE A 451 10.90 -4.45 33.33
N LYS A 452 10.78 -4.38 34.65
CA LYS A 452 11.86 -3.91 35.54
C LYS A 452 13.10 -4.82 35.45
N ALA A 453 12.91 -6.13 35.32
CA ALA A 453 14.01 -7.08 35.17
C ALA A 453 14.73 -6.94 33.82
N SER A 454 13.98 -6.80 32.72
CA SER A 454 14.54 -6.65 31.37
C SER A 454 15.05 -5.23 31.07
N TYR A 455 14.55 -4.23 31.79
CA TYR A 455 14.89 -2.82 31.58
C TYR A 455 14.92 -2.04 32.91
N PRO A 456 15.98 -2.18 33.73
CA PRO A 456 16.03 -1.63 35.10
C PRO A 456 15.94 -0.11 35.18
N ALA A 457 16.36 0.60 34.13
CA ALA A 457 16.22 2.06 34.03
C ALA A 457 14.76 2.53 33.99
N PHE A 458 13.82 1.60 33.84
CA PHE A 458 12.41 1.90 33.67
C PHE A 458 11.62 1.62 34.93
N ALA A 459 11.03 2.66 35.49
CA ALA A 459 10.18 2.60 36.67
C ALA A 459 8.79 1.99 36.35
N ALA A 460 8.76 0.71 35.98
CA ALA A 460 7.52 -0.06 35.89
C ALA A 460 7.08 -0.50 37.30
N SER A 461 5.82 -0.20 37.61
CA SER A 461 5.12 -0.64 38.82
C SER A 461 3.71 -1.11 38.42
N GLN A 462 3.02 -1.84 39.29
CA GLN A 462 1.62 -2.22 39.02
C GLN A 462 0.74 -0.99 38.71
N PRO A 463 0.82 0.13 39.46
CA PRO A 463 0.09 1.36 39.11
C PRO A 463 0.44 1.90 37.72
N THR A 464 1.72 1.82 37.31
CA THR A 464 2.14 2.23 35.96
C THR A 464 1.45 1.40 34.88
N ILE A 465 1.43 0.07 35.02
CA ILE A 465 0.76 -0.82 34.06
C ILE A 465 -0.74 -0.57 34.02
N SER A 466 -1.39 -0.42 35.18
CA SER A 466 -2.81 -0.09 35.24
C SER A 466 -3.13 1.23 34.53
N ARG A 467 -2.30 2.27 34.72
CA ARG A 467 -2.48 3.56 34.04
C ARG A 467 -2.28 3.45 32.54
N ILE A 468 -1.38 2.59 32.06
CA ILE A 468 -1.21 2.32 30.62
C ILE A 468 -2.44 1.61 30.05
N GLU A 469 -2.88 0.52 30.68
CA GLU A 469 -4.02 -0.27 30.21
C GLU A 469 -5.33 0.53 30.22
N ASN A 470 -5.43 1.56 31.05
CA ASN A 470 -6.57 2.47 31.12
C ASN A 470 -6.36 3.79 30.35
N ASN A 471 -5.29 3.89 29.55
CA ASN A 471 -4.96 5.06 28.73
C ASN A 471 -4.80 6.37 29.52
N ILE A 472 -4.49 6.28 30.82
CA ILE A 472 -4.12 7.41 31.69
C ILE A 472 -2.65 7.78 31.46
N LYS A 473 -1.80 6.79 31.16
CA LYS A 473 -0.40 6.98 30.77
C LYS A 473 -0.21 6.50 29.33
N LEU A 474 0.30 7.38 28.48
CA LEU A 474 0.55 7.05 27.08
C LEU A 474 1.75 6.11 26.95
N ILE A 475 1.67 5.19 25.99
CA ILE A 475 2.82 4.41 25.53
C ILE A 475 3.59 5.27 24.54
N ASP A 476 4.77 5.73 24.96
CA ASP A 476 5.79 6.34 24.10
C ASP A 476 6.72 5.25 23.51
N PRO A 477 7.65 5.58 22.59
CA PRO A 477 8.57 4.61 22.00
C PRO A 477 9.43 3.83 23.01
N THR A 478 9.76 4.44 24.15
CA THR A 478 10.51 3.76 25.23
C THR A 478 9.64 2.70 25.91
N TYR A 479 8.37 3.03 26.20
CA TYR A 479 7.40 2.05 26.72
C TYR A 479 7.17 0.91 25.74
N ALA A 480 6.98 1.23 24.45
CA ALA A 480 6.77 0.24 23.40
C ALA A 480 7.96 -0.73 23.29
N THR A 481 9.19 -0.21 23.33
CA THR A 481 10.42 -1.02 23.30
C THR A 481 10.53 -1.94 24.52
N GLY A 482 10.25 -1.42 25.72
CA GLY A 482 10.27 -2.24 26.94
C GLY A 482 9.23 -3.36 26.93
N LEU A 483 8.00 -3.03 26.50
CA LEU A 483 6.91 -4.00 26.34
C LEU A 483 7.25 -5.05 25.27
N SER A 484 7.77 -4.62 24.13
CA SER A 484 8.23 -5.46 23.02
C SER A 484 9.23 -6.52 23.49
N ARG A 485 10.27 -6.13 24.22
CA ARG A 485 11.28 -7.08 24.72
C ARG A 485 10.70 -8.12 25.65
N VAL A 486 9.80 -7.72 26.55
CA VAL A 486 9.19 -8.62 27.55
C VAL A 486 8.15 -9.55 26.92
N MET A 487 7.34 -9.01 26.02
CA MET A 487 6.26 -9.75 25.34
C MET A 487 6.74 -10.45 24.06
N GLN A 488 8.00 -10.27 23.67
CA GLN A 488 8.63 -10.88 22.49
C GLN A 488 7.85 -10.62 21.19
N VAL A 489 7.37 -9.39 21.02
CA VAL A 489 6.67 -8.89 19.83
C VAL A 489 7.38 -7.63 19.32
N ASP A 490 7.11 -7.22 18.09
CA ASP A 490 7.59 -5.96 17.53
C ASP A 490 7.04 -4.73 18.29
N PRO A 491 7.85 -3.67 18.54
CA PRO A 491 7.37 -2.45 19.20
C PRO A 491 6.25 -1.74 18.44
N GLY A 492 6.21 -1.84 17.11
CA GLY A 492 5.15 -1.32 16.26
C GLY A 492 3.77 -1.94 16.53
N LEU A 493 3.72 -3.09 17.22
CA LEU A 493 2.46 -3.64 17.71
C LEU A 493 1.84 -2.76 18.81
N PHE A 494 2.65 -2.11 19.65
CA PHE A 494 2.15 -1.18 20.70
C PHE A 494 1.99 0.25 20.21
N MET A 495 2.51 0.55 19.02
CA MET A 495 2.39 1.84 18.35
C MET A 495 1.80 1.64 16.95
N PRO A 496 0.56 1.11 16.85
CA PRO A 496 -0.05 0.92 15.55
C PRO A 496 -0.35 2.30 14.96
N MET A 497 0.52 2.86 14.12
CA MET A 497 0.23 4.20 13.58
C MET A 497 -0.88 4.06 12.56
N PHE A 498 -2.10 4.44 12.94
CA PHE A 498 -3.21 4.43 12.01
C PHE A 498 -3.13 5.63 11.07
N TYR A 499 -2.51 6.73 11.54
CA TYR A 499 -2.45 8.02 10.86
C TYR A 499 -1.09 8.69 10.98
N TYR A 500 -0.66 9.29 9.86
CA TYR A 500 0.66 9.88 9.64
C TYR A 500 0.93 11.05 10.57
N ASN A 501 1.66 10.79 11.65
CA ASN A 501 2.19 11.85 12.49
C ASN A 501 3.61 11.49 12.94
N GLU A 502 4.58 11.80 12.08
CA GLU A 502 6.02 11.54 12.25
C GLU A 502 6.66 12.31 13.43
N ARG A 503 5.87 12.97 14.29
CA ARG A 503 6.38 13.74 15.42
C ARG A 503 5.64 13.40 16.71
N ARG A 504 5.92 12.24 17.28
CA ARG A 504 5.73 12.00 18.72
C ARG A 504 6.88 11.22 19.32
#